data_AF-A0A0M3V549-F1
#
_entry.id   AF-A0A0M3V549-F1
#
_cell.length_a   1.000
_cell.length_b   1.000
_cell.length_c   1.000
_cell.angle_alpha   90.00
_cell.angle_beta   90.00
_cell.angle_gamma   90.00
#
_symmetry.space_group_name_H-M   'P 1'
#
loop_
_entity.id
_entity.type
_entity.pdbx_description
1 polymer ?
#
loop_
_entity_poly.entity_id
_entity_poly.type
_entity_poly.pdbx_seq_one_letter_code
_entity_poly.pdbx_strand_id
1 'polypeptide(L)' 'MVHIRFEGRSVDVAERQLGIVTGMNDVAVKEQVARHLDVNNDRLSAYIVDRRPSGDLIVRPEAVYG' A
#
# COMPACT_ATOMS: atom_id res chain seq x y z
N MET A 1 1.10 -7.27 8.44
CA MET A 1 1.71 -5.92 8.52
C MET A 1 1.63 -5.27 7.15
N VAL A 2 1.51 -3.95 7.04
CA VAL A 2 1.54 -3.24 5.76
C VAL A 2 2.83 -2.42 5.65
N HIS A 3 3.69 -2.83 4.73
CA HIS A 3 4.94 -2.16 4.43
C HIS A 3 4.73 -1.20 3.26
N ILE A 4 4.81 0.10 3.50
CA ILE A 4 4.55 1.14 2.50
C ILE A 4 5.86 1.82 2.14
N ARG A 5 6.29 1.71 0.88
CA ARG A 5 7.41 2.50 0.33
C ARG A 5 6.83 3.66 -0.47
N PHE A 6 6.93 4.88 0.03
CA PHE A 6 6.38 6.08 -0.60
C PHE A 6 7.44 7.19 -0.69
N GLU A 7 7.69 7.71 -1.90
CA GLU A 7 8.62 8.83 -2.15
C GLU A 7 10.00 8.70 -1.46
N GLY A 8 10.59 7.50 -1.51
CA GLY A 8 11.90 7.23 -0.92
C GLY A 8 11.89 6.99 0.60
N ARG A 9 10.71 6.99 1.24
CA ARG A 9 10.52 6.62 2.64
C ARG A 9 9.84 5.26 2.75
N SER A 10 10.13 4.54 3.83
CA SER A 10 9.45 3.30 4.17
C SER A 10 8.71 3.49 5.49
N VAL A 11 7.46 3.04 5.56
CA VAL A 11 6.59 3.13 6.73
C VAL A 11 5.93 1.78 6.95
N ASP A 12 5.98 1.28 8.17
CA ASP A 12 5.31 0.04 8.57
C ASP A 12 4.08 0.38 9.41
N VAL A 13 2.93 -0.10 8.98
CA VAL A 13 1.64 0.21 9.60
C VAL A 13 0.83 -1.07 9.77
N ALA A 14 0.16 -1.22 10.91
CA ALA A 14 -0.72 -2.37 11.12
C ALA A 14 -1.95 -2.26 10.20
N GLU A 15 -2.42 -3.38 9.65
CA GLU A 15 -3.61 -3.41 8.78
C GLU A 15 -4.84 -2.78 9.46
N ARG A 16 -5.00 -3.02 10.76
CA ARG A 16 -6.08 -2.44 11.57
C ARG A 16 -6.01 -0.91 11.65
N GLN A 17 -4.82 -0.33 11.68
CA GLN A 17 -4.64 1.13 11.70
C GLN A 17 -4.99 1.76 10.34
N LEU A 18 -4.80 1.01 9.25
CA LEU A 18 -5.22 1.41 7.91
C LEU A 18 -6.68 1.04 7.61
N GLY A 19 -7.36 0.32 8.50
CA GLY A 19 -8.71 -0.21 8.23
C GLY A 19 -8.74 -1.23 7.09
N ILE A 20 -7.62 -1.87 6.78
CA ILE A 20 -7.53 -2.92 5.75
C ILE A 20 -8.06 -4.22 6.34
N VAL A 21 -8.97 -4.87 5.60
CA VAL A 21 -9.51 -6.19 5.94
C VAL A 21 -9.14 -7.23 4.89
N THR A 22 -9.11 -8.49 5.30
CA THR A 22 -8.86 -9.63 4.40
C THR A 22 -9.87 -9.63 3.25
N GLY A 23 -9.38 -9.80 2.03
CA GLY A 23 -10.21 -9.83 0.82
C GLY A 23 -10.48 -8.47 0.17
N MET A 24 -10.05 -7.35 0.77
CA MET A 24 -10.02 -6.07 0.06
C MET A 24 -9.19 -6.20 -1.23
N ASN A 25 -9.67 -5.65 -2.34
CA ASN A 25 -8.91 -5.59 -3.58
C ASN A 25 -7.80 -4.52 -3.51
N ASP A 26 -6.91 -4.51 -4.49
CA ASP A 26 -5.73 -3.64 -4.46
C ASP A 26 -6.09 -2.15 -4.57
N VAL A 27 -7.19 -1.82 -5.25
CA VAL A 27 -7.70 -0.44 -5.35
C VAL A 27 -8.13 0.06 -3.96
N ALA A 28 -8.92 -0.74 -3.23
CA ALA A 28 -9.36 -0.41 -1.89
C ALA A 28 -8.19 -0.31 -0.90
N VAL A 29 -7.19 -1.19 -1.03
CA VAL A 29 -5.95 -1.10 -0.23
C VAL A 29 -5.22 0.22 -0.50
N LYS A 30 -5.03 0.59 -1.77
CA LYS A 30 -4.39 1.87 -2.15
C LYS A 30 -5.18 3.07 -1.62
N GLU A 31 -6.51 3.05 -1.65
CA GLU A 31 -7.33 4.11 -1.07
C GLU A 31 -7.09 4.29 0.44
N GLN A 32 -7.03 3.20 1.20
CA GLN A 32 -6.73 3.27 2.64
C GLN A 32 -5.32 3.81 2.90
N VAL A 33 -4.35 3.39 2.10
CA VAL A 33 -2.96 3.88 2.21
C VAL A 33 -2.88 5.37 1.85
N ALA A 34 -3.55 5.81 0.79
CA ALA A 34 -3.59 7.21 0.39
C ALA A 34 -4.21 8.10 1.49
N ARG A 35 -5.31 7.65 2.11
CA ARG A 35 -5.93 8.33 3.25
C ARG A 35 -4.99 8.42 4.45
N HIS A 36 -4.25 7.36 4.75
CA HIS A 36 -3.30 7.35 5.87
C HIS A 36 -2.09 8.27 5.63
N LEU A 37 -1.62 8.35 4.39
CA LEU A 37 -0.52 9.23 3.99
C LEU A 37 -0.97 10.69 3.76
N ASP A 38 -2.26 10.98 3.85
CA ASP A 38 -2.87 12.29 3.54
C ASP A 38 -2.51 12.79 2.12
N VAL A 39 -2.67 11.89 1.14
CA VAL A 39 -2.41 12.19 -0.28
C VAL A 39 -3.58 11.75 -1.17
N ASN A 40 -3.65 12.34 -2.37
CA ASN A 40 -4.61 11.90 -3.38
C ASN A 40 -4.29 10.46 -3.85
N ASN A 41 -5.34 9.67 -4.10
CA ASN A 41 -5.20 8.26 -4.53
C ASN A 41 -4.38 8.11 -5.83
N ASP A 42 -4.43 9.11 -6.73
CA ASP A 42 -3.67 9.13 -7.97
C ASP A 42 -2.15 9.04 -7.76
N ARG A 43 -1.66 9.44 -6.57
CA ARG A 43 -0.24 9.32 -6.18
C ARG A 43 0.19 7.86 -6.03
N LEU A 44 -0.76 6.94 -5.85
CA LEU A 44 -0.55 5.49 -5.74
C LEU A 44 -1.01 4.72 -7.00
N SER A 45 -1.38 5.42 -8.08
CA SER A 45 -1.83 4.80 -9.34
C SER A 45 -0.82 3.78 -9.86
N ALA A 46 0.45 4.18 -10.00
CA ALA A 46 1.58 3.36 -10.44
C ALA A 46 2.20 2.49 -9.33
N TYR A 47 1.58 2.40 -8.14
CA TYR A 47 2.06 1.53 -7.08
C TYR A 47 1.44 0.13 -7.27
N ILE A 48 2.09 -0.89 -6.74
CA ILE A 48 1.58 -2.26 -6.73
C ILE A 48 1.42 -2.73 -5.28
N VAL A 49 0.48 -3.65 -5.08
CA VAL A 49 0.19 -4.27 -3.78
C VAL A 49 0.62 -5.73 -3.86
N ASP A 50 1.78 -6.04 -3.30
CA ASP A 50 2.26 -7.42 -3.21
C ASP A 50 1.71 -8.08 -1.93
N ARG A 51 1.02 -9.21 -2.09
CA ARG A 51 0.45 -9.99 -0.99
C ARG A 51 1.35 -11.18 -0.67
N ARG A 52 1.92 -11.20 0.53
CA ARG A 52 2.81 -12.28 0.96
C ARG A 52 1.99 -13.46 1.49
N PRO A 53 2.47 -14.72 1.30
CA PRO A 53 1.85 -15.88 1.94
C PRO A 53 1.78 -15.81 3.47
N SER A 54 2.65 -15.00 4.10
CA SER A 54 2.61 -14.72 5.55
C SER A 54 1.40 -13.90 5.99
N GLY A 55 0.70 -13.26 5.05
CA GLY A 55 -0.37 -12.30 5.33
C GLY A 55 0.07 -10.84 5.32
N ASP A 56 1.36 -10.55 5.11
CA ASP A 56 1.84 -9.17 4.98
C ASP A 56 1.52 -8.57 3.61
N LEU A 57 1.29 -7.25 3.60
CA LEU A 57 1.07 -6.46 2.40
C LEU A 57 2.28 -5.55 2.18
N ILE A 58 2.73 -5.45 0.93
CA ILE A 58 3.77 -4.50 0.53
C ILE A 58 3.19 -3.57 -0.53
N VAL A 59 3.17 -2.28 -0.25
CA VAL A 59 2.74 -1.23 -1.17
C VAL A 59 3.96 -0.45 -1.62
N ARG A 60 4.30 -0.54 -2.90
CA ARG A 60 5.54 0.04 -3.45
C ARG A 60 5.31 0.56 -4.87
N PRO A 61 6.14 1.49 -5.38
CA PRO A 61 6.14 1.84 -6.78
C PRO A 61 6.37 0.58 -7.63
N GLU A 62 5.69 0.50 -8.77
CA GLU A 62 6.00 -0.48 -9.79
C GLU A 62 7.47 -0.29 -10.23
N ALA A 63 8.20 -1.41 -10.33
CA ALA A 63 9.56 -1.37 -10.83
C ALA A 63 9.51 -1.22 -12.36
N VAL A 64 9.71 0.00 -12.85
CA VAL A 64 9.83 0.27 -14.29
C VAL A 64 11.30 0.14 -14.65
N TYR A 65 11.64 -0.92 -15.39
CA TYR A 65 12.94 -1.02 -16.07
C TYR A 65 12.85 -0.20 -17.35
N GLY A 66 13.73 0.81 -17.48
CA GLY A 66 13.91 1.59 -18.70
C GLY A 66 14.91 0.96 -19.65
#